data_AF-A0A947KQ85-F1
#
_entry.id   AF-A0A947KQ85-F1
#
_cell.length_a   1.000
_cell.length_b   1.000
_cell.length_c   1.000
_cell.angle_alpha   90.00
_cell.angle_beta   90.00
_cell.angle_gamma   90.00
#
_symmetry.space_group_name_H-M   'P 1'
#
loop_
_entity.id
_entity.type
_entity.pdbx_description
1 polymer ?
#
loop_
_entity_poly.entity_id
_entity_poly.type
_entity_poly.pdbx_seq_one_letter_code
_entity_poly.pdbx_strand_id
1 'polypeptide(L)'
;MRRTTEIKICGLTNLPDARMALDAGADYLGFVLYERSPRRITPGALRRLLDRLPAGARAIAVFVNAHRELVEMLARDCRLHAIQLHGDERLADWIDMPVPVWRAARLRHGKPDPAPDQWPTARYVLDATVRGRYGGTGRTTDWPLAAKLARQAPLMLAGGLTPNNVAEAIRIVAPLGVDTASGVEKAPGKKDRRKVAAFIQAVKEVH
;
A
#
# COMPACT_ATOMS: atom_id res chain seq x y z
N MET A 1 -6.02 -24.99 -1.27
CA MET A 1 -6.81 -23.74 -1.20
C MET A 1 -6.16 -22.72 -2.12
N ARG A 2 -6.85 -22.23 -3.16
CA ARG A 2 -6.33 -21.11 -3.98
C ARG A 2 -6.22 -19.88 -3.06
N ARG A 3 -5.05 -19.26 -2.97
CA ARG A 3 -4.89 -17.99 -2.23
C ARG A 3 -5.66 -16.90 -2.98
N THR A 4 -6.60 -16.24 -2.32
CA THR A 4 -7.24 -15.03 -2.84
C THR A 4 -6.24 -13.87 -2.82
N THR A 5 -6.18 -13.09 -3.90
CA THR A 5 -5.33 -11.89 -4.01
C THR A 5 -5.72 -10.86 -2.95
N GLU A 6 -4.76 -10.44 -2.11
CA GLU A 6 -5.01 -9.43 -1.07
C GLU A 6 -5.24 -8.04 -1.68
N ILE A 7 -6.08 -7.20 -1.07
CA ILE A 7 -6.45 -5.88 -1.59
C ILE A 7 -6.17 -4.77 -0.58
N LYS A 8 -5.33 -3.81 -0.97
CA LYS A 8 -5.08 -2.58 -0.21
C LYS A 8 -5.64 -1.34 -0.93
N ILE A 9 -6.41 -0.53 -0.19
CA ILE A 9 -6.85 0.80 -0.64
C ILE A 9 -6.05 1.86 0.12
N CYS A 10 -5.18 2.58 -0.59
CA CYS A 10 -4.19 3.49 0.00
C CYS A 10 -4.54 4.96 -0.18
N GLY A 11 -4.00 5.84 0.66
CA GLY A 11 -4.25 7.28 0.60
C GLY A 11 -5.63 7.68 1.12
N LEU A 12 -6.11 6.98 2.14
CA LEU A 12 -7.34 7.32 2.85
C LEU A 12 -7.09 8.49 3.80
N THR A 13 -7.98 9.49 3.79
CA THR A 13 -7.85 10.72 4.59
C THR A 13 -9.03 10.97 5.51
N ASN A 14 -10.13 10.24 5.33
CA ASN A 14 -11.40 10.47 6.01
C ASN A 14 -12.13 9.15 6.30
N LEU A 15 -12.94 9.16 7.37
CA LEU A 15 -13.65 7.98 7.84
C LEU A 15 -14.67 7.40 6.83
N PRO A 16 -15.48 8.22 6.12
CA PRO A 16 -16.42 7.69 5.12
C PRO A 16 -15.74 6.85 4.04
N ASP A 17 -14.59 7.30 3.54
CA ASP A 17 -13.84 6.56 2.51
C ASP A 17 -13.21 5.28 3.07
N ALA A 18 -12.69 5.33 4.30
CA ALA A 18 -12.11 4.16 4.96
C ALA A 18 -13.17 3.08 5.24
N ARG A 19 -14.35 3.47 5.71
CA ARG A 19 -15.46 2.54 5.93
C ARG A 19 -15.97 1.97 4.62
N MET A 20 -16.12 2.81 3.60
CA MET A 20 -16.53 2.37 2.26
C MET A 20 -15.54 1.36 1.65
N ALA A 21 -14.23 1.55 1.82
CA ALA A 21 -13.24 0.58 1.37
C ALA A 21 -13.36 -0.77 2.10
N LEU A 22 -13.56 -0.77 3.43
CA LEU A 22 -13.80 -2.00 4.19
C LEU A 22 -15.08 -2.71 3.73
N ASP A 23 -16.20 -1.98 3.64
CA ASP A 23 -17.50 -2.55 3.29
C ASP A 23 -17.48 -3.14 1.86
N ALA A 24 -16.68 -2.58 0.95
CA ALA A 24 -16.48 -3.11 -0.39
C ALA A 24 -15.59 -4.38 -0.41
N GLY A 25 -14.85 -4.66 0.68
CA GLY A 25 -14.02 -5.85 0.84
C GLY A 25 -12.53 -5.62 0.62
N ALA A 26 -12.00 -4.45 0.98
CA ALA A 26 -10.55 -4.25 1.09
C ALA A 26 -10.00 -4.98 2.32
N ASP A 27 -8.87 -5.68 2.17
CA ASP A 27 -8.16 -6.33 3.28
C ASP A 27 -7.34 -5.35 4.11
N TYR A 28 -6.80 -4.30 3.48
CA TYR A 28 -5.95 -3.31 4.12
C TYR A 28 -6.34 -1.87 3.78
N LEU A 29 -6.23 -1.00 4.77
CA LEU A 29 -6.46 0.44 4.66
C LEU A 29 -5.14 1.20 4.77
N GLY A 30 -4.72 1.91 3.73
CA GLY A 30 -3.46 2.65 3.71
C GLY A 30 -3.64 4.15 4.03
N PHE A 31 -2.85 4.63 4.99
CA PHE A 31 -2.85 6.01 5.47
C PHE A 31 -1.47 6.64 5.27
N VAL A 32 -1.36 7.74 4.53
CA VAL A 32 -0.06 8.35 4.21
C VAL A 32 0.26 9.46 5.21
N LEU A 33 1.38 9.36 5.92
CA LEU A 33 1.82 10.41 6.87
C LEU A 33 2.96 11.28 6.32
N TYR A 34 3.33 11.09 5.06
CA TYR A 34 4.34 11.92 4.40
C TYR A 34 3.84 13.35 4.15
N GLU A 35 4.57 14.34 4.64
CA GLU A 35 4.12 15.73 4.68
C GLU A 35 3.84 16.34 3.31
N ARG A 36 4.62 15.97 2.29
CA ARG A 36 4.49 16.49 0.93
C ARG A 36 3.46 15.73 0.09
N SER A 37 2.80 14.72 0.66
CA SER A 37 1.78 13.96 -0.05
C SER A 37 0.46 14.73 -0.10
N PRO A 38 -0.22 14.81 -1.26
CA PRO A 38 -1.58 15.34 -1.33
C PRO A 38 -2.62 14.43 -0.64
N ARG A 39 -2.18 13.25 -0.18
CA ARG A 39 -2.98 12.25 0.54
C ARG A 39 -2.59 12.17 2.02
N ARG A 40 -1.90 13.20 2.53
CA ARG A 40 -1.42 13.24 3.92
C ARG A 40 -2.60 13.20 4.89
N ILE A 41 -2.50 12.35 5.91
CA ILE A 41 -3.29 12.44 7.14
C ILE A 41 -2.34 12.77 8.30
N THR A 42 -2.79 13.60 9.24
CA THR A 42 -1.99 13.91 10.44
C THR A 42 -2.09 12.78 11.46
N PRO A 43 -1.10 12.59 12.33
CA PRO A 43 -1.15 11.61 13.42
C PRO A 43 -2.43 11.67 14.25
N GLY A 44 -2.83 12.86 14.69
CA GLY A 44 -4.07 13.04 15.47
C GLY A 44 -5.34 12.73 14.68
N ALA A 45 -5.38 13.04 13.38
CA ALA A 45 -6.51 12.68 12.52
C ALA A 45 -6.57 11.16 12.27
N LEU A 46 -5.42 10.50 12.09
CA LEU A 46 -5.32 9.06 11.97
C LEU A 46 -5.88 8.36 13.21
N ARG A 47 -5.43 8.76 14.41
CA ARG A 47 -5.92 8.21 15.68
C ARG A 47 -7.44 8.28 15.80
N ARG A 48 -8.01 9.49 15.63
CA ARG A 48 -9.47 9.71 15.68
C ARG A 48 -10.25 8.90 14.64
N LEU A 49 -9.66 8.69 13.46
CA LEU A 49 -10.28 7.91 12.40
C LEU A 49 -10.30 6.42 12.78
N LEU A 50 -9.17 5.88 13.22
CA LEU A 50 -9.02 4.46 13.55
C LEU A 50 -9.86 4.06 14.77
N ASP A 51 -10.02 4.94 15.76
CA ASP A 51 -10.87 4.69 16.93
C ASP A 51 -12.37 4.51 16.56
N ARG A 52 -12.76 4.92 15.35
CA ARG A 52 -14.13 4.81 14.82
C ARG A 52 -14.30 3.66 13.81
N LEU A 53 -13.24 2.92 13.50
CA LEU A 53 -13.31 1.75 12.63
C LEU A 53 -13.61 0.48 13.44
N PRO A 54 -14.21 -0.56 12.83
CA PRO A 54 -14.45 -1.84 13.50
C PRO A 54 -13.15 -2.47 14.02
N ALA A 55 -13.25 -3.17 15.16
CA ALA A 55 -12.18 -4.02 15.66
C ALA A 55 -11.83 -5.07 14.58
N GLY A 56 -10.57 -5.08 14.14
CA GLY A 56 -10.10 -5.96 13.06
C GLY A 56 -9.78 -5.25 11.74
N ALA A 57 -10.12 -3.96 11.59
CA ALA A 57 -9.67 -3.16 10.45
C ALA A 57 -8.12 -3.11 10.41
N ARG A 58 -7.52 -3.63 9.33
CA ARG A 58 -6.06 -3.70 9.19
C ARG A 58 -5.51 -2.41 8.59
N ALA A 59 -5.12 -1.49 9.46
CA ALA A 59 -4.56 -0.20 9.08
C ALA A 59 -3.04 -0.29 8.81
N ILE A 60 -2.62 0.26 7.67
CA ILE A 60 -1.21 0.38 7.26
C ILE A 60 -0.85 1.86 7.21
N ALA A 61 0.13 2.28 8.00
CA ALA A 61 0.65 3.65 7.93
C ALA A 61 1.86 3.73 7.01
N VAL A 62 1.85 4.67 6.07
CA VAL A 62 2.90 4.87 5.07
C VAL A 62 3.76 6.06 5.45
N PHE A 63 5.06 5.80 5.59
CA PHE A 63 6.08 6.78 5.96
C PHE A 63 7.12 6.94 4.85
N VAL A 64 7.75 8.11 4.82
CA VAL A 64 8.88 8.42 3.94
C VAL A 64 9.90 9.15 4.79
N ASN A 65 11.01 8.50 5.11
CA ASN A 65 12.14 9.06 5.86
C ASN A 65 11.70 9.72 7.18
N ALA A 66 10.73 9.12 7.88
CA ALA A 66 10.26 9.61 9.17
C ALA A 66 11.19 9.15 10.30
N HIS A 67 11.23 9.91 11.39
CA HIS A 67 11.93 9.51 12.62
C HIS A 67 11.36 8.22 13.20
N ARG A 68 12.24 7.30 13.60
CA ARG A 68 11.88 5.97 14.11
C ARG A 68 10.96 6.06 15.32
N GLU A 69 11.24 6.97 16.24
CA GLU A 69 10.51 7.17 17.49
C GLU A 69 9.04 7.55 17.22
N LEU A 70 8.81 8.43 16.25
CA LEU A 70 7.47 8.81 15.82
C LEU A 70 6.71 7.60 15.24
N VAL A 71 7.38 6.81 14.41
CA VAL A 71 6.75 5.64 13.79
C VAL A 71 6.44 4.55 14.82
N GLU A 72 7.34 4.29 15.77
CA GLU A 72 7.11 3.34 16.87
C GLU A 72 5.93 3.76 17.76
N MET A 73 5.90 5.03 18.17
CA MET A 73 4.79 5.60 18.93
C MET A 73 3.47 5.39 18.19
N LEU A 74 3.41 5.77 16.90
CA LEU A 74 2.18 5.62 16.12
C LEU A 74 1.79 4.16 15.89
N ALA A 75 2.75 3.26 15.69
CA ALA A 75 2.47 1.84 15.56
C ALA A 75 1.75 1.28 16.79
N ARG A 76 2.20 1.65 17.99
CA ARG A 76 1.58 1.23 19.26
C ARG A 76 0.26 1.94 19.49
N ASP A 77 0.27 3.27 19.48
CA ASP A 77 -0.88 4.08 19.87
C ASP A 77 -2.06 3.86 18.92
N CYS A 78 -1.80 3.81 17.61
CA CYS A 78 -2.83 3.60 16.61
C CYS A 78 -3.17 2.12 16.39
N ARG A 79 -2.52 1.18 17.10
CA ARG A 79 -2.69 -0.27 16.93
C ARG A 79 -2.61 -0.69 15.46
N LEU A 80 -1.56 -0.20 14.78
CA LEU A 80 -1.40 -0.43 13.34
C LEU A 80 -1.22 -1.93 13.07
N HIS A 81 -1.72 -2.38 11.92
CA HIS A 81 -1.48 -3.75 11.47
C HIS A 81 -0.04 -3.92 10.94
N ALA A 82 0.46 -2.90 10.24
CA ALA A 82 1.83 -2.84 9.76
C ALA A 82 2.23 -1.38 9.50
N ILE A 83 3.53 -1.15 9.35
CA ILE A 83 4.06 0.10 8.78
C ILE A 83 4.60 -0.15 7.38
N GLN A 84 4.46 0.81 6.49
CA GLN A 84 5.02 0.78 5.14
C GLN A 84 6.08 1.88 5.00
N LEU A 85 7.33 1.48 4.82
CA LEU A 85 8.45 2.38 4.59
C LEU A 85 8.63 2.60 3.09
N HIS A 86 8.50 3.85 2.65
CA HIS A 86 8.44 4.21 1.23
C HIS A 86 9.58 5.14 0.79
N GLY A 87 10.43 5.58 1.71
CA GLY A 87 11.59 6.43 1.44
C GLY A 87 12.88 5.67 1.16
N ASP A 88 13.99 6.22 1.64
CA ASP A 88 15.36 5.71 1.53
C ASP A 88 15.83 5.11 2.87
N GLU A 89 14.89 4.56 3.65
CA GLU A 89 15.16 3.93 4.93
C GLU A 89 16.16 2.76 4.80
N ARG A 90 16.91 2.46 5.87
CA ARG A 90 17.91 1.38 5.92
C ARG A 90 17.47 0.27 6.88
N LEU A 91 17.64 -1.00 6.51
CA LEU A 91 17.04 -2.13 7.23
C LEU A 91 17.38 -2.12 8.72
N ALA A 92 18.65 -1.86 9.05
CA ALA A 92 19.17 -1.86 10.42
C ALA A 92 18.41 -0.93 11.37
N ASP A 93 17.85 0.18 10.87
CA ASP A 93 17.13 1.15 11.68
C ASP A 93 15.68 0.70 11.98
N TRP A 94 15.18 -0.32 11.28
CA TRP A 94 13.77 -0.75 11.32
C TRP A 94 13.60 -2.21 11.72
N ILE A 95 14.65 -2.80 12.29
CA ILE A 95 14.58 -4.08 12.99
C ILE A 95 13.81 -3.85 14.32
N ASP A 96 13.13 -4.90 14.79
CA ASP A 96 12.42 -4.94 16.09
C ASP A 96 11.28 -3.92 16.27
N MET A 97 10.65 -3.51 15.17
CA MET A 97 9.43 -2.71 15.23
C MET A 97 8.29 -3.50 15.91
N PRO A 98 7.39 -2.84 16.66
CA PRO A 98 6.31 -3.50 17.39
C PRO A 98 5.24 -4.12 16.47
N VAL A 99 5.31 -3.85 15.17
CA VAL A 99 4.39 -4.36 14.14
C VAL A 99 5.21 -4.73 12.90
N PRO A 100 4.69 -5.62 12.02
CA PRO A 100 5.35 -5.94 10.77
C PRO A 100 5.72 -4.71 9.94
N VAL A 101 6.90 -4.76 9.33
CA VAL A 101 7.37 -3.74 8.38
C VAL A 101 7.11 -4.22 6.98
N TRP A 102 6.55 -3.36 6.13
CA TRP A 102 6.40 -3.50 4.68
C TRP A 102 7.39 -2.55 4.00
N ARG A 103 8.05 -3.00 2.93
CA ARG A 103 9.04 -2.19 2.23
C ARG A 103 8.54 -1.83 0.83
N ALA A 104 8.47 -0.53 0.53
CA ALA A 104 8.30 -0.13 -0.86
C ALA A 104 9.62 -0.30 -1.62
N ALA A 105 9.55 -0.86 -2.82
CA ALA A 105 10.68 -0.98 -3.72
C ALA A 105 10.38 -0.27 -5.04
N ARG A 106 11.43 0.22 -5.69
CA ARG A 106 11.36 0.76 -7.04
C ARG A 106 12.14 -0.11 -7.99
N LEU A 107 11.72 -0.18 -9.24
CA LEU A 107 12.57 -0.77 -10.27
C LEU A 107 13.65 0.24 -10.68
N ARG A 108 14.91 -0.09 -10.41
CA ARG A 108 16.11 0.59 -10.91
C ARG A 108 16.89 -0.37 -11.78
N HIS A 109 17.17 0.01 -13.02
CA HIS A 109 17.92 -0.83 -13.98
C HIS A 109 17.39 -2.28 -14.06
N GLY A 110 16.07 -2.44 -14.05
CA GLY A 110 15.42 -3.75 -14.14
C GLY A 110 15.42 -4.58 -12.85
N LYS A 111 15.93 -4.05 -11.74
CA LYS A 111 15.99 -4.72 -10.43
C LYS A 111 15.21 -3.95 -9.36
N PRO A 112 14.58 -4.63 -8.39
CA PRO A 112 14.02 -3.99 -7.22
C PRO A 112 15.13 -3.36 -6.38
N ASP A 113 14.89 -2.15 -5.90
CA ASP A 113 15.74 -1.42 -4.96
C ASP A 113 14.86 -0.96 -3.77
N PRO A 114 15.10 -1.48 -2.54
CA PRO A 114 16.09 -2.51 -2.22
C PRO A 114 15.68 -3.90 -2.74
N ALA A 115 16.64 -4.80 -2.93
CA ALA A 115 16.37 -6.17 -3.36
C ALA A 115 15.80 -7.06 -2.22
N PRO A 116 14.97 -8.08 -2.52
CA PRO A 116 14.42 -9.08 -1.57
C PRO A 116 15.38 -9.63 -0.53
N ASP A 117 16.57 -10.02 -0.96
CA ASP A 117 17.63 -10.61 -0.15
C ASP A 117 18.30 -9.58 0.76
N GLN A 118 18.31 -8.31 0.37
CA GLN A 118 18.87 -7.21 1.15
C GLN A 118 17.88 -6.64 2.18
N TRP A 119 16.58 -6.87 2.00
CA TRP A 119 15.52 -6.39 2.90
C TRP A 119 14.41 -7.42 3.09
N PRO A 120 14.62 -8.50 3.85
CA PRO A 120 13.52 -9.40 4.19
C PRO A 120 12.39 -8.62 4.90
N THR A 121 11.18 -8.70 4.37
CA THR A 121 10.00 -7.95 4.87
C THR A 121 8.73 -8.77 4.71
N ALA A 122 7.72 -8.43 5.50
CA ALA A 122 6.40 -9.06 5.43
C ALA A 122 5.74 -8.87 4.06
N ARG A 123 5.90 -7.69 3.44
CA ARG A 123 5.37 -7.39 2.09
C ARG A 123 6.30 -6.43 1.36
N TYR A 124 6.58 -6.73 0.10
CA TYR A 124 7.22 -5.81 -0.83
C TYR A 124 6.16 -5.03 -1.59
N VAL A 125 6.17 -3.70 -1.55
CA VAL A 125 5.22 -2.86 -2.31
C VAL A 125 5.93 -2.26 -3.52
N LEU A 126 5.64 -2.75 -4.71
CA LEU A 126 6.28 -2.26 -5.93
C LEU A 126 5.40 -1.17 -6.58
N ASP A 127 5.83 0.08 -6.45
CA ASP A 127 5.14 1.25 -7.04
C ASP A 127 5.80 1.67 -8.35
N ALA A 128 5.03 2.28 -9.25
CA ALA A 128 5.51 2.75 -10.53
C ALA A 128 6.37 4.01 -10.36
N THR A 129 7.64 3.88 -10.72
CA THR A 129 8.64 4.93 -10.56
C THR A 129 8.31 6.17 -11.40
N VAL A 130 8.17 7.33 -10.76
CA VAL A 130 8.44 8.63 -11.39
C VAL A 130 9.63 9.24 -10.67
N ARG A 131 10.64 9.64 -11.44
CA ARG A 131 11.88 10.23 -10.93
C ARG A 131 11.54 11.44 -10.04
N GLY A 132 11.99 11.42 -8.78
CA GLY A 132 11.79 12.50 -7.82
C GLY A 132 10.44 12.53 -7.09
N ARG A 133 9.54 11.55 -7.28
CA ARG A 133 8.26 11.47 -6.55
C ARG A 133 8.10 10.17 -5.77
N TYR A 134 7.62 10.28 -4.53
CA TYR A 134 7.26 9.15 -3.69
C TYR A 134 5.80 8.76 -3.93
N GLY A 135 5.61 7.70 -4.72
CA GLY A 135 4.36 6.99 -4.96
C GLY A 135 3.23 7.71 -5.71
N GLY A 136 2.18 6.94 -6.04
CA GLY A 136 0.87 7.46 -6.50
C GLY A 136 0.90 8.27 -7.81
N THR A 137 1.72 7.86 -8.77
CA THR A 137 2.05 8.61 -9.99
C THR A 137 1.06 8.40 -11.15
N GLY A 138 0.21 7.38 -11.06
CA GLY A 138 -0.74 7.00 -12.12
C GLY A 138 -0.14 6.24 -13.30
N ARG A 139 1.18 6.04 -13.33
CA ARG A 139 1.84 5.20 -14.35
C ARG A 139 1.79 3.73 -13.93
N THR A 140 1.77 2.81 -14.89
CA THR A 140 1.84 1.37 -14.63
C THR A 140 3.28 0.92 -14.46
N THR A 141 3.48 -0.02 -13.53
CA THR A 141 4.75 -0.72 -13.33
C THR A 141 5.02 -1.67 -14.52
N ASP A 142 6.28 -1.92 -14.85
CA ASP A 142 6.66 -2.98 -15.79
C ASP A 142 6.26 -4.34 -15.22
N TRP A 143 5.15 -4.90 -15.73
CA TRP A 143 4.56 -6.14 -15.21
C TRP A 143 5.45 -7.37 -15.40
N PRO A 144 6.14 -7.60 -16.54
CA PRO A 144 7.13 -8.66 -16.65
C PRO A 144 8.22 -8.62 -15.56
N LEU A 145 8.73 -7.44 -15.21
CA LEU A 145 9.68 -7.30 -14.10
C LEU A 145 9.04 -7.52 -12.74
N ALA A 146 7.82 -7.00 -12.53
CA ALA A 146 7.06 -7.26 -11.30
C ALA A 146 6.80 -8.77 -11.10
N ALA A 147 6.52 -9.51 -12.18
CA ALA A 147 6.30 -10.96 -12.13
C ALA A 147 7.55 -11.73 -11.66
N LYS A 148 8.75 -11.25 -12.03
CA LYS A 148 10.01 -11.82 -11.52
C LYS A 148 10.13 -11.62 -10.01
N LEU A 149 9.79 -10.44 -9.52
CA LEU A 149 9.80 -10.12 -8.09
C LEU A 149 8.76 -10.91 -7.31
N ALA A 150 7.55 -11.09 -7.86
CA ALA A 150 6.47 -11.87 -7.23
C ALA A 150 6.87 -13.32 -6.92
N ARG A 151 7.78 -13.90 -7.71
CA ARG A 151 8.32 -15.25 -7.47
C ARG A 151 9.37 -15.32 -6.35
N GLN A 152 9.93 -14.19 -5.95
CA GLN A 152 11.03 -14.11 -4.98
C GLN A 152 10.57 -13.56 -3.63
N ALA A 153 9.46 -12.83 -3.59
CA ALA A 153 9.01 -12.09 -2.42
C ALA A 153 7.49 -11.94 -2.36
N PRO A 154 6.90 -11.73 -1.16
CA PRO A 154 5.48 -11.49 -0.97
C PRO A 154 5.09 -10.10 -1.53
N LEU A 155 4.83 -10.05 -2.84
CA LEU A 155 4.62 -8.81 -3.58
C LEU A 155 3.19 -8.26 -3.45
N MET A 156 3.08 -7.01 -3.03
CA MET A 156 1.95 -6.13 -3.27
C MET A 156 2.23 -5.29 -4.51
N LEU A 157 1.52 -5.55 -5.60
CA LEU A 157 1.66 -4.77 -6.84
C LEU A 157 0.93 -3.43 -6.69
N ALA A 158 1.64 -2.33 -6.86
CA ALA A 158 1.09 -0.98 -6.92
C ALA A 158 1.43 -0.31 -8.26
N GLY A 159 1.22 1.00 -8.36
CA GLY A 159 1.56 1.79 -9.54
C GLY A 159 0.47 1.76 -10.61
N GLY A 160 -0.39 2.79 -10.61
CA GLY A 160 -1.34 3.03 -11.70
C GLY A 160 -2.43 1.97 -11.85
N LEU A 161 -2.67 1.14 -10.84
CA LEU A 161 -3.73 0.14 -10.88
C LEU A 161 -5.11 0.81 -10.78
N THR A 162 -5.99 0.44 -11.69
CA THR A 162 -7.36 0.94 -11.88
C THR A 162 -8.31 -0.25 -12.04
N PRO A 163 -9.64 -0.04 -11.94
CA PRO A 163 -10.61 -1.10 -12.22
C PRO A 163 -10.41 -1.77 -13.59
N ASN A 164 -9.91 -1.03 -14.58
CA ASN A 164 -9.81 -1.49 -15.96
C ASN A 164 -8.58 -2.36 -16.23
N ASN A 165 -7.53 -2.27 -15.41
CA ASN A 165 -6.26 -2.97 -15.68
C ASN A 165 -5.85 -3.96 -14.59
N VAL A 166 -6.49 -3.92 -13.40
CA VAL A 166 -6.05 -4.74 -12.26
C VAL A 166 -6.21 -6.23 -12.52
N ALA A 167 -7.26 -6.65 -13.24
CA ALA A 167 -7.49 -8.05 -13.55
C ALA A 167 -6.37 -8.62 -14.45
N GLU A 168 -5.96 -7.87 -15.47
CA GLU A 168 -4.86 -8.23 -16.34
C GLU A 168 -3.52 -8.23 -15.60
N ALA A 169 -3.26 -7.19 -14.80
CA ALA A 169 -2.08 -7.09 -13.96
C ALA A 169 -1.92 -8.32 -13.06
N ILE A 170 -2.99 -8.77 -12.41
CA ILE A 170 -2.97 -9.98 -11.57
C ILE A 170 -2.63 -11.23 -12.38
N ARG A 171 -3.21 -11.41 -13.57
CA ARG A 171 -2.93 -12.58 -14.43
C ARG A 171 -1.47 -12.64 -14.87
N ILE A 172 -0.87 -11.49 -15.20
CA ILE A 172 0.52 -11.42 -15.69
C ILE A 172 1.52 -11.52 -14.54
N VAL A 173 1.27 -10.82 -13.44
CA VAL A 173 2.23 -10.67 -12.34
C VAL A 173 2.10 -11.79 -11.30
N ALA A 174 0.90 -12.34 -11.13
CA ALA A 174 0.54 -13.26 -10.03
C ALA A 174 1.03 -12.76 -8.65
N PRO A 175 0.70 -11.52 -8.25
CA PRO A 175 1.18 -10.95 -6.99
C PRO A 175 0.44 -11.58 -5.79
N LEU A 176 1.01 -11.45 -4.59
CA LEU A 176 0.30 -11.81 -3.35
C LEU A 176 -0.90 -10.88 -3.11
N GLY A 177 -0.77 -9.62 -3.50
CA GLY A 177 -1.85 -8.66 -3.43
C GLY A 177 -1.66 -7.45 -4.34
N VAL A 178 -2.64 -6.57 -4.33
CA VAL A 178 -2.66 -5.31 -5.10
C VAL A 178 -2.89 -4.12 -4.19
N ASP A 179 -2.30 -2.98 -4.55
CA ASP A 179 -2.42 -1.71 -3.83
C ASP A 179 -2.80 -0.60 -4.82
N THR A 180 -3.89 0.13 -4.55
CA THR A 180 -4.30 1.27 -5.36
C THR A 180 -4.56 2.51 -4.51
N ALA A 181 -4.13 3.67 -5.02
CA ALA A 181 -4.42 4.97 -4.44
C ALA A 181 -5.21 5.83 -5.45
N SER A 182 -4.54 6.35 -6.48
CA SER A 182 -5.13 7.30 -7.45
C SER A 182 -6.14 6.67 -8.40
N GLY A 183 -6.00 5.39 -8.73
CA GLY A 183 -6.88 4.71 -9.68
C GLY A 183 -8.34 4.61 -9.24
N VAL A 184 -8.60 4.83 -7.95
CA VAL A 184 -9.93 4.80 -7.33
C VAL A 184 -10.32 6.12 -6.67
N GLU A 185 -9.67 7.23 -7.05
CA GLU A 185 -9.95 8.57 -6.53
C GLU A 185 -10.94 9.37 -7.41
N LYS A 186 -11.69 10.27 -6.75
CA LYS A 186 -12.35 11.43 -7.37
C LYS A 186 -11.38 12.60 -7.49
N ALA A 187 -10.63 12.83 -6.42
CA ALA A 187 -9.59 13.84 -6.27
C ALA A 187 -8.53 13.28 -5.31
N PRO A 188 -7.29 13.83 -5.28
CA PRO A 188 -6.26 13.36 -4.34
C PRO A 188 -6.77 13.28 -2.90
N GLY A 189 -6.69 12.10 -2.29
CA GLY A 189 -7.15 11.88 -0.91
C GLY A 189 -8.66 11.66 -0.75
N LYS A 190 -9.45 11.76 -1.82
CA LYS A 190 -10.91 11.50 -1.81
C LYS A 190 -11.28 10.35 -2.74
N LYS A 191 -11.77 9.26 -2.17
CA LYS A 191 -12.10 8.04 -2.92
C LYS A 191 -13.43 8.16 -3.66
N ASP A 192 -13.51 7.50 -4.82
CA ASP A 192 -14.74 7.30 -5.57
C ASP A 192 -15.35 5.95 -5.21
N ARG A 193 -16.58 5.96 -4.66
CA ARG A 193 -17.28 4.74 -4.26
C ARG A 193 -17.45 3.75 -5.41
N ARG A 194 -17.79 4.21 -6.61
CA ARG A 194 -17.99 3.34 -7.77
C ARG A 194 -16.66 2.74 -8.22
N LYS A 195 -15.59 3.54 -8.25
CA LYS A 195 -14.25 3.02 -8.64
C LYS A 195 -13.68 2.05 -7.61
N VAL A 196 -13.85 2.29 -6.31
CA VAL A 196 -13.40 1.34 -5.27
C VAL A 196 -14.13 0.01 -5.40
N ALA A 197 -15.47 0.03 -5.54
CA ALA A 197 -16.25 -1.18 -5.73
C ALA A 197 -15.86 -1.93 -7.01
N ALA A 198 -15.73 -1.23 -8.14
CA ALA A 198 -15.33 -1.82 -9.41
C ALA A 198 -13.91 -2.40 -9.35
N PHE A 199 -12.98 -1.74 -8.66
CA PHE A 199 -11.62 -2.25 -8.46
C PHE A 199 -11.63 -3.57 -7.68
N ILE A 200 -12.31 -3.61 -6.54
CA ILE A 200 -12.36 -4.81 -5.70
C ILE A 200 -13.06 -5.95 -6.43
N GLN A 201 -14.14 -5.67 -7.17
CA GLN A 201 -14.82 -6.66 -7.98
C GLN A 201 -13.90 -7.24 -9.06
N ALA A 202 -13.20 -6.38 -9.81
CA ALA A 202 -12.26 -6.80 -10.84
C ALA A 202 -11.10 -7.65 -10.29
N VAL A 203 -10.67 -7.43 -9.05
CA VAL A 203 -9.67 -8.29 -8.38
C VAL A 203 -10.26 -9.66 -8.04
N LYS A 204 -11.47 -9.69 -7.49
CA LYS A 204 -12.13 -10.92 -7.06
C LYS A 204 -12.45 -11.84 -8.26
N GLU A 205 -12.71 -11.30 -9.43
CA GLU A 205 -13.04 -12.08 -10.64
C GLU A 205 -11.86 -12.84 -11.27
N VAL A 206 -10.61 -12.63 -10.82
CA VAL A 206 -9.41 -13.24 -11.43
C VAL A 206 -9.17 -14.70 -10.98
N HIS A 207 -10.17 -15.37 -10.42
CA HIS A 207 -10.07 -16.69 -9.77
C HIS A 207 -9.30 -17.79 -10.51
#